data_AF-X0ZMN6-F1
#
_entry.id   AF-X0ZMN6-F1
#
_cell.length_a   1.000
_cell.length_b   1.000
_cell.length_c   1.000
_cell.angle_alpha   90.00
_cell.angle_beta   90.00
_cell.angle_gamma   90.00
#
_symmetry.space_group_name_H-M   'P 1'
#
loop_
_entity.id
_entity.type
_entity.pdbx_description
1 polymer ?
#
loop_
_entity_poly.entity_id
_entity_poly.type
_entity_poly.pdbx_seq_one_letter_code
_entity_poly.pdbx_strand_id
1 'polypeptide(L)'
;LITLKSTCIPSKVMIELLVSPLTKTLSTCGKFIKVFITFFELDDVDLRVIKPESYGSALAYFTGSKAHNIRIREIAMKNGLKINEYGVFNEKNNKKIAGENEEEIYQILALPFIVPELREDRGEIEVAKNNNLPNLVELSEINGDLHVHTVWSDGGNSIEEMIKDAQKRGYKYLAICDHSQSLKIAGGLSEEKLVEQIKKIKELNEKYKNFTILAGSEVDIKADGSLDYPDELLKKLDIVVAAIHTRFRRSRYEMTKRIIKAIQNPHVNILAHPTGRLLGVRDAYEVNLDEILKVAKINKIALEINAFPERLDLNDINCRKAKEYGVMISINTDSHITNQLDYMALGVSVARRGWLEPENIINTKPIEQIIKFLKS
;
A
#
# COMPACT_ATOMS: atom_id res chain seq x y z
N LEU A 1 -1.26 -13.61 13.49
CA LEU A 1 -0.09 -12.71 13.65
C LEU A 1 1.01 -13.44 14.42
N ILE A 2 2.29 -13.39 14.00
CA ILE A 2 3.40 -13.93 14.80
C ILE A 2 4.11 -12.78 15.52
N THR A 3 4.24 -12.87 16.84
CA THR A 3 5.00 -11.93 17.67
C THR A 3 6.22 -12.64 18.23
N LEU A 4 7.39 -11.99 18.17
CA LEU A 4 8.62 -12.50 18.77
C LEU A 4 8.98 -11.70 20.03
N LYS A 5 9.37 -12.40 21.10
CA LYS A 5 9.92 -11.77 22.31
C LYS A 5 11.26 -12.40 22.67
N SER A 6 12.28 -11.55 22.81
CA SER A 6 13.57 -11.95 23.35
C SER A 6 13.58 -11.82 24.88
N THR A 7 14.03 -12.87 25.58
CA THR A 7 14.27 -12.83 27.03
C THR A 7 15.16 -13.98 27.49
N CYS A 8 15.94 -13.74 28.55
CA CYS A 8 16.66 -14.80 29.27
C CYS A 8 15.74 -15.62 30.19
N ILE A 9 14.52 -15.13 30.48
CA ILE A 9 13.58 -15.73 31.44
C ILE A 9 12.21 -15.92 30.76
N PRO A 10 12.06 -16.95 29.89
CA PRO A 10 10.81 -17.18 29.18
C PRO A 10 9.61 -17.35 30.11
N SER A 11 9.78 -18.02 31.25
CA SER A 11 8.75 -18.27 32.26
C SER A 11 8.07 -16.99 32.76
N LYS A 12 8.82 -15.90 32.94
CA LYS A 12 8.25 -14.63 33.41
C LYS A 12 7.30 -14.02 32.38
N VAL A 13 7.70 -14.05 31.10
CA VAL A 13 6.83 -13.59 30.00
C VAL A 13 5.57 -14.45 29.91
N MET A 14 5.67 -15.76 30.13
CA MET A 14 4.48 -16.63 30.14
C MET A 14 3.53 -16.27 31.27
N ILE A 15 4.05 -16.04 32.48
CA ILE A 15 3.25 -15.68 33.66
C ILE A 15 2.53 -14.35 33.41
N GLU A 16 3.24 -13.34 32.91
CA GLU A 16 2.67 -12.03 32.58
C GLU A 16 1.54 -12.15 31.53
N LEU A 17 1.69 -13.02 30.53
CA LEU A 17 0.65 -13.26 29.53
C LEU A 17 -0.53 -14.06 30.09
N LEU A 18 -0.29 -15.05 30.94
CA LEU A 18 -1.34 -15.84 31.59
C LEU A 18 -2.24 -14.98 32.46
N VAL A 19 -1.67 -14.00 33.17
CA VAL A 19 -2.42 -13.09 34.05
C VAL A 19 -2.84 -11.80 33.33
N SER A 20 -2.48 -11.64 32.06
CA SER A 20 -2.87 -10.48 31.27
C SER A 20 -4.39 -10.48 31.07
N PRO A 21 -5.08 -9.36 31.33
CA PRO A 21 -6.52 -9.25 31.06
C PRO A 21 -6.85 -9.39 29.56
N LEU A 22 -5.85 -9.40 28.69
CA LEU A 22 -6.00 -9.54 27.24
C LEU A 22 -6.05 -11.02 26.80
N THR A 23 -5.64 -11.97 27.63
CA THR A 23 -5.53 -13.39 27.25
C THR A 23 -6.82 -14.16 27.53
N LYS A 24 -7.43 -14.77 26.51
CA LYS A 24 -8.63 -15.63 26.68
C LYS A 24 -8.27 -17.07 26.98
N THR A 25 -7.33 -17.61 26.21
CA THR A 25 -6.97 -19.02 26.24
C THR A 25 -5.49 -19.13 25.90
N LEU A 26 -4.76 -19.96 26.64
CA LEU A 26 -3.36 -20.21 26.37
C LEU A 26 -3.20 -21.68 26.04
N SER A 27 -2.59 -21.97 24.89
CA SER A 27 -2.22 -23.34 24.52
C SER A 27 -0.70 -23.44 24.40
N THR A 28 -0.13 -24.44 25.04
CA THR A 28 1.31 -24.72 24.92
C THR A 28 1.50 -25.82 23.90
N CYS A 29 2.51 -25.65 23.02
CA CYS A 29 2.91 -26.69 22.08
C CYS A 29 4.44 -26.82 22.16
N GLY A 30 4.92 -27.77 22.95
CA GLY A 30 6.36 -28.02 23.13
C GLY A 30 7.10 -26.82 23.74
N LYS A 31 8.18 -26.35 23.09
CA LYS A 31 8.95 -25.15 23.49
C LYS A 31 8.28 -23.84 23.07
N PHE A 32 7.07 -23.91 22.51
CA PHE A 32 6.35 -22.77 21.99
C PHE A 32 5.08 -22.51 22.80
N ILE A 33 4.65 -21.26 22.79
CA ILE A 33 3.43 -20.83 23.47
C ILE A 33 2.54 -20.17 22.42
N LYS A 34 1.45 -20.82 22.04
CA LYS A 34 0.43 -20.17 21.22
C LYS A 34 -0.56 -19.50 22.18
N VAL A 35 -0.62 -18.17 22.15
CA VAL A 35 -1.44 -17.38 23.07
C VAL A 35 -2.64 -16.84 22.31
N PHE A 36 -3.83 -17.31 22.66
CA PHE A 36 -5.05 -16.74 22.12
C PHE A 36 -5.41 -15.50 22.94
N ILE A 37 -5.18 -14.34 22.36
CA ILE A 37 -5.48 -13.02 22.94
C ILE A 37 -6.83 -12.59 22.39
N THR A 38 -7.81 -12.30 23.25
CA THR A 38 -9.02 -11.58 22.82
C THR A 38 -8.67 -10.11 22.75
N PHE A 39 -8.13 -9.68 21.63
CA PHE A 39 -8.20 -8.28 21.26
C PHE A 39 -9.07 -8.20 20.02
N PHE A 40 -10.18 -7.44 20.11
CA PHE A 40 -11.00 -6.96 18.99
C PHE A 40 -10.91 -7.83 17.72
N GLU A 41 -11.70 -8.91 17.65
CA GLU A 41 -11.88 -9.72 16.43
C GLU A 41 -10.60 -10.29 15.77
N LEU A 42 -9.45 -10.30 16.45
CA LEU A 42 -8.27 -11.03 15.98
C LEU A 42 -8.35 -12.49 16.45
N ASP A 43 -8.52 -13.40 15.50
CA ASP A 43 -8.78 -14.81 15.82
C ASP A 43 -7.54 -15.57 16.35
N ASP A 44 -6.30 -15.17 16.03
CA ASP A 44 -5.10 -15.94 16.37
C ASP A 44 -3.77 -15.13 16.45
N VAL A 45 -3.09 -15.19 17.61
CA VAL A 45 -1.72 -14.67 17.83
C VAL A 45 -0.76 -15.81 18.21
N ASP A 46 0.31 -15.96 17.44
CA ASP A 46 1.41 -16.89 17.74
C ASP A 46 2.54 -16.14 18.42
N LEU A 47 2.87 -16.52 19.66
CA LEU A 47 4.03 -15.95 20.36
C LEU A 47 5.20 -16.93 20.34
N ARG A 48 6.39 -16.43 20.02
CA ARG A 48 7.63 -17.18 20.19
C ARG A 48 8.54 -16.46 21.18
N VAL A 49 8.97 -17.19 22.21
CA VAL A 49 9.95 -16.71 23.16
C VAL A 49 11.30 -17.33 22.81
N ILE A 50 12.27 -16.47 22.52
CA ILE A 50 13.58 -16.85 22.02
C ILE A 50 14.65 -16.24 22.92
N LYS A 51 15.79 -16.93 23.05
CA LYS A 51 16.92 -16.37 23.80
C LYS A 51 17.55 -15.18 23.06
N PRO A 52 18.12 -14.19 23.76
CA PRO A 52 18.70 -13.01 23.10
C PRO A 52 19.70 -13.33 22.01
N GLU A 53 20.58 -14.31 22.22
CA GLU A 53 21.60 -14.69 21.24
C GLU A 53 21.01 -15.28 19.94
N SER A 54 19.72 -15.61 19.90
CA SER A 54 19.01 -16.20 18.75
C SER A 54 17.98 -15.26 18.13
N TYR A 55 17.85 -14.03 18.63
CA TYR A 55 16.75 -13.13 18.26
C TYR A 55 16.75 -12.77 16.77
N GLY A 56 17.90 -12.38 16.22
CA GLY A 56 18.07 -12.08 14.79
C GLY A 56 17.74 -13.26 13.88
N SER A 57 18.18 -14.47 14.24
CA SER A 57 17.82 -15.69 13.48
C SER A 57 16.35 -16.03 13.55
N ALA A 58 15.71 -15.80 14.70
CA ALA A 58 14.26 -15.94 14.81
C ALA A 58 13.51 -14.88 13.99
N LEU A 59 13.98 -13.63 13.97
CA LEU A 59 13.41 -12.57 13.12
C LEU A 59 13.42 -12.98 11.65
N ALA A 60 14.58 -13.39 11.12
CA ALA A 60 14.66 -13.84 9.73
C ALA A 60 13.74 -15.04 9.46
N TYR A 61 13.76 -16.02 10.36
CA TYR A 61 12.98 -17.24 10.20
C TYR A 61 11.46 -17.01 10.23
N PHE A 62 10.95 -16.25 11.20
CA PHE A 62 9.51 -16.07 11.40
C PHE A 62 8.92 -14.89 10.60
N THR A 63 9.76 -13.96 10.13
CA THR A 63 9.35 -12.99 9.10
C THR A 63 9.13 -13.71 7.77
N GLY A 64 10.04 -14.64 7.43
CA GLY A 64 9.96 -15.39 6.18
C GLY A 64 10.17 -14.49 4.96
N SER A 65 9.53 -14.78 3.81
CA SER A 65 8.59 -15.89 3.59
C SER A 65 9.27 -17.27 3.65
N LYS A 66 8.46 -18.34 3.62
CA LYS A 66 9.00 -19.71 3.53
C LYS A 66 9.93 -19.88 2.31
N ALA A 67 9.58 -19.27 1.18
CA ALA A 67 10.37 -19.36 -0.05
C ALA A 67 11.72 -18.64 0.12
N HIS A 68 11.71 -17.40 0.64
CA HIS A 68 12.93 -16.68 0.99
C HIS A 68 13.84 -17.48 1.93
N ASN A 69 13.26 -18.06 2.98
CA ASN A 69 13.97 -18.90 3.93
C ASN A 69 14.61 -20.14 3.30
N ILE A 70 14.01 -20.70 2.25
CA ILE A 70 14.62 -21.82 1.50
C ILE A 70 15.86 -21.31 0.77
N ARG A 71 15.77 -20.19 0.03
CA ARG A 71 16.89 -19.64 -0.73
C ARG A 71 18.10 -19.29 0.15
N ILE A 72 17.89 -18.61 1.29
CA ILE A 72 19.01 -18.27 2.19
C ILE A 72 19.66 -19.52 2.80
N ARG A 73 18.88 -20.58 3.09
CA ARG A 73 19.41 -21.86 3.59
C ARG A 73 20.19 -22.61 2.53
N GLU A 74 19.74 -22.61 1.28
CA GLU A 74 20.49 -23.20 0.17
C GLU A 74 21.85 -22.52 -0.04
N ILE A 75 21.91 -21.19 0.08
CA ILE A 75 23.17 -20.43 0.03
C ILE A 75 24.06 -20.81 1.21
N ALA A 76 23.50 -20.89 2.43
CA ALA A 76 24.24 -21.29 3.62
C ALA A 76 24.86 -22.70 3.47
N MET A 77 24.06 -23.67 3.02
CA MET A 77 24.52 -25.06 2.84
C MET A 77 25.68 -25.17 1.86
N LYS A 78 25.62 -24.42 0.75
CA LYS A 78 26.74 -24.36 -0.22
C LYS A 78 28.04 -23.84 0.38
N ASN A 79 27.95 -23.08 1.47
CA ASN A 79 29.07 -22.54 2.23
C ASN A 79 29.40 -23.35 3.50
N GLY A 80 28.84 -24.55 3.67
CA GLY A 80 29.07 -25.40 4.85
C GLY A 80 28.45 -24.86 6.13
N LEU A 81 27.34 -24.12 6.00
CA LEU A 81 26.61 -23.49 7.09
C LEU A 81 25.17 -24.01 7.16
N LYS A 82 24.61 -24.01 8.36
CA LYS A 82 23.21 -24.32 8.65
C LYS A 82 22.54 -23.14 9.33
N ILE A 83 21.42 -22.67 8.79
CA ILE A 83 20.59 -21.60 9.37
C ILE A 83 19.28 -22.21 9.87
N ASN A 84 18.88 -21.86 11.09
CA ASN A 84 17.58 -22.17 11.68
C ASN A 84 17.13 -21.03 12.61
N GLU A 85 15.97 -21.17 13.25
CA GLU A 85 15.39 -20.16 14.16
C GLU A 85 16.25 -19.84 15.40
N TYR A 86 17.29 -20.65 15.68
CA TYR A 86 18.17 -20.49 16.83
C TYR A 86 19.54 -19.91 16.50
N GLY A 87 19.91 -19.77 15.22
CA GLY A 87 21.23 -19.28 14.85
C GLY A 87 21.73 -19.73 13.48
N VAL A 88 22.93 -19.27 13.16
CA VAL A 88 23.77 -19.79 12.09
C VAL A 88 24.84 -20.69 12.69
N PHE A 89 25.02 -21.88 12.13
CA PHE A 89 25.90 -22.92 12.66
C PHE A 89 26.88 -23.39 11.58
N ASN A 90 28.11 -23.70 11.96
CA ASN A 90 29.04 -24.41 11.10
C ASN A 90 28.62 -25.88 11.00
N GLU A 91 28.48 -26.41 9.80
CA GLU A 91 27.95 -27.75 9.58
C GLU A 91 28.88 -28.87 10.07
N LYS A 92 30.20 -28.65 10.07
CA LYS A 92 31.20 -29.67 10.45
C LYS A 92 31.26 -29.93 11.95
N ASN A 93 31.13 -28.88 12.77
CA ASN A 93 31.31 -28.97 14.23
C ASN A 93 30.10 -28.48 15.04
N ASN A 94 29.01 -28.08 14.36
CA ASN A 94 27.78 -27.59 14.97
C ASN A 94 27.97 -26.37 15.90
N LYS A 95 29.08 -25.62 15.76
CA LYS A 95 29.33 -24.40 16.53
C LYS A 95 28.47 -23.27 15.97
N LYS A 96 27.75 -22.58 16.86
CA LYS A 96 27.02 -21.35 16.54
C LYS A 96 28.00 -20.22 16.24
N ILE A 97 27.78 -19.51 15.14
CA ILE A 97 28.64 -18.40 14.67
C ILE A 97 27.92 -17.06 14.59
N ALA A 98 26.58 -17.04 14.54
CA ALA A 98 25.76 -15.82 14.56
C ALA A 98 24.32 -16.12 14.97
N GLY A 99 23.54 -15.05 15.11
CA GLY A 99 22.09 -15.13 15.25
C GLY A 99 21.47 -14.14 16.22
N GLU A 100 22.27 -13.24 16.80
CA GLU A 100 21.79 -12.21 17.70
C GLU A 100 21.11 -11.08 16.91
N ASN A 101 21.74 -10.63 15.83
CA ASN A 101 21.21 -9.62 14.91
C ASN A 101 20.77 -10.23 13.58
N GLU A 102 19.76 -9.65 12.94
CA GLU A 102 19.23 -10.18 11.68
C GLU A 102 20.19 -9.94 10.52
N GLU A 103 20.87 -8.79 10.53
CA GLU A 103 21.86 -8.35 9.54
C GLU A 103 23.06 -9.29 9.44
N GLU A 104 23.49 -9.89 10.57
CA GLU A 104 24.59 -10.87 10.62
C GLU A 104 24.34 -12.07 9.68
N ILE A 105 23.07 -12.47 9.53
CA ILE A 105 22.68 -13.60 8.69
C ILE A 105 22.97 -13.28 7.23
N TYR A 106 22.57 -12.10 6.78
CA TYR A 106 22.82 -11.64 5.40
C TYR A 106 24.32 -11.41 5.16
N GLN A 107 25.03 -10.80 6.13
CA GLN A 107 26.48 -10.58 6.04
C GLN A 107 27.26 -11.89 5.88
N ILE A 108 26.94 -12.93 6.65
CA ILE A 108 27.58 -14.26 6.56
C ILE A 108 27.34 -14.90 5.19
N LEU A 109 26.18 -14.62 4.58
CA LEU A 109 25.83 -15.10 3.24
C LEU A 109 26.40 -14.22 2.13
N ALA A 110 27.21 -13.21 2.47
CA ALA A 110 27.72 -12.19 1.55
C ALA A 110 26.60 -11.49 0.75
N LEU A 111 25.49 -11.20 1.44
CA LEU A 111 24.35 -10.45 0.92
C LEU A 111 24.18 -9.14 1.69
N PRO A 112 23.75 -8.05 1.03
CA PRO A 112 23.20 -6.90 1.74
C PRO A 112 21.96 -7.32 2.54
N PHE A 113 21.61 -6.53 3.56
CA PHE A 113 20.38 -6.75 4.31
C PHE A 113 19.16 -6.60 3.39
N ILE A 114 18.33 -7.65 3.32
CA ILE A 114 17.11 -7.64 2.53
C ILE A 114 15.95 -7.32 3.47
N VAL A 115 15.30 -6.17 3.25
CA VAL A 115 14.16 -5.74 4.08
C VAL A 115 12.97 -6.71 3.94
N PRO A 116 12.16 -6.89 5.01
CA PRO A 116 11.05 -7.86 5.05
C PRO A 116 10.10 -7.82 3.83
N GLU A 117 9.81 -6.64 3.31
CA GLU A 117 8.86 -6.41 2.22
C GLU A 117 9.30 -7.07 0.90
N LEU A 118 10.60 -7.35 0.73
CA LEU A 118 11.15 -7.98 -0.47
C LEU A 118 11.24 -9.51 -0.36
N ARG A 119 11.06 -10.09 0.83
CA ARG A 119 11.38 -11.50 1.15
C ARG A 119 10.31 -12.47 0.66
N GLU A 120 10.05 -12.47 -0.64
CA GLU A 120 8.99 -13.26 -1.27
C GLU A 120 9.50 -14.26 -2.33
N ASP A 121 10.82 -14.42 -2.47
CA ASP A 121 11.47 -15.22 -3.54
C ASP A 121 11.00 -14.80 -4.94
N ARG A 122 11.00 -13.49 -5.18
CA ARG A 122 10.60 -12.86 -6.44
C ARG A 122 11.79 -12.16 -7.12
N GLY A 123 13.00 -12.62 -6.86
CA GLY A 123 14.24 -12.09 -7.44
C GLY A 123 15.09 -11.24 -6.48
N GLU A 124 14.66 -11.06 -5.22
CA GLU A 124 15.38 -10.24 -4.24
C GLU A 124 16.78 -10.78 -3.94
N ILE A 125 16.96 -12.10 -3.97
CA ILE A 125 18.26 -12.75 -3.72
C ILE A 125 19.23 -12.47 -4.88
N GLU A 126 18.76 -12.61 -6.11
CA GLU A 126 19.55 -12.38 -7.33
C GLU A 126 19.99 -10.91 -7.42
N VAL A 127 19.08 -10.00 -7.10
CA VAL A 127 19.35 -8.55 -7.10
C VAL A 127 20.28 -8.16 -5.94
N ALA A 128 20.10 -8.76 -4.75
CA ALA A 128 20.98 -8.57 -3.61
C ALA A 128 22.42 -9.01 -3.88
N LYS A 129 22.64 -10.15 -4.57
CA LYS A 129 23.98 -10.61 -4.95
C LYS A 129 24.73 -9.62 -5.84
N ASN A 130 24.00 -8.84 -6.62
CA ASN A 130 24.56 -7.81 -7.48
C ASN A 130 24.60 -6.43 -6.80
N ASN A 131 24.32 -6.34 -5.49
CA ASN A 131 24.24 -5.09 -4.72
C ASN A 131 23.32 -4.04 -5.37
N ASN A 132 22.20 -4.48 -5.95
CA ASN A 132 21.30 -3.62 -6.73
C ASN A 132 19.87 -3.61 -6.18
N LEU A 133 19.71 -3.81 -4.86
CA LEU A 133 18.40 -3.74 -4.21
C LEU A 133 17.78 -2.35 -4.41
N PRO A 134 16.46 -2.25 -4.66
CA PRO A 134 15.79 -0.97 -4.86
C PRO A 134 15.79 -0.13 -3.58
N ASN A 135 15.88 1.19 -3.73
CA ASN A 135 15.69 2.13 -2.62
C ASN A 135 14.19 2.37 -2.39
N LEU A 136 13.57 1.49 -1.62
CA LEU A 136 12.12 1.47 -1.46
C LEU A 136 11.58 2.74 -0.81
N VAL A 137 10.42 3.19 -1.30
CA VAL A 137 9.70 4.36 -0.75
C VAL A 137 9.45 4.23 0.75
N GLU A 138 9.55 5.35 1.46
CA GLU A 138 9.21 5.51 2.87
C GLU A 138 7.97 6.38 3.06
N LEU A 139 7.27 6.19 4.18
CA LEU A 139 6.07 6.97 4.51
C LEU A 139 6.39 8.48 4.66
N SER A 140 7.58 8.80 5.17
CA SER A 140 8.10 10.15 5.33
C SER A 140 8.27 10.91 4.01
N GLU A 141 8.36 10.20 2.88
CA GLU A 141 8.53 10.77 1.55
C GLU A 141 7.19 11.15 0.90
N ILE A 142 6.06 10.74 1.47
CA ILE A 142 4.73 11.05 0.98
C ILE A 142 4.37 12.50 1.34
N ASN A 143 4.18 13.35 0.34
CA ASN A 143 3.89 14.77 0.50
C ASN A 143 2.39 15.09 0.51
N GLY A 144 1.51 14.14 0.22
CA GLY A 144 0.07 14.38 0.24
C GLY A 144 -0.75 13.24 -0.35
N ASP A 145 -2.05 13.33 -0.12
CA ASP A 145 -3.05 12.38 -0.61
C ASP A 145 -3.84 12.97 -1.78
N LEU A 146 -4.01 12.20 -2.86
CA LEU A 146 -4.65 12.64 -4.09
C LEU A 146 -6.06 12.04 -4.29
N HIS A 147 -6.63 11.38 -3.28
CA HIS A 147 -8.00 10.87 -3.32
C HIS A 147 -8.62 10.84 -1.93
N VAL A 148 -9.33 11.90 -1.56
CA VAL A 148 -10.13 11.96 -0.32
C VAL A 148 -11.52 12.54 -0.58
N HIS A 149 -12.46 12.15 0.27
CA HIS A 149 -13.89 12.48 0.21
C HIS A 149 -14.27 13.42 1.34
N THR A 150 -15.34 14.18 1.15
CA THR A 150 -15.83 15.14 2.13
C THR A 150 -17.35 15.09 2.25
N VAL A 151 -17.90 15.91 3.15
CA VAL A 151 -19.36 16.08 3.31
C VAL A 151 -20.09 16.57 2.06
N TRP A 152 -19.38 16.91 0.98
CA TRP A 152 -19.99 17.25 -0.29
C TRP A 152 -20.59 16.02 -1.00
N SER A 153 -20.00 14.83 -0.81
CA SER A 153 -20.57 13.54 -1.22
C SER A 153 -20.86 12.65 0.00
N ASP A 154 -20.03 11.65 0.28
CA ASP A 154 -20.23 10.65 1.33
C ASP A 154 -19.17 10.66 2.44
N GLY A 155 -18.28 11.66 2.45
CA GLY A 155 -17.38 11.89 3.56
C GLY A 155 -18.08 12.47 4.80
N GLY A 156 -17.49 12.26 5.98
CA GLY A 156 -17.96 12.78 7.26
C GLY A 156 -17.31 14.08 7.71
N ASN A 157 -16.30 14.58 6.99
CA ASN A 157 -15.56 15.79 7.35
C ASN A 157 -15.64 16.88 6.28
N SER A 158 -15.61 18.13 6.74
CA SER A 158 -15.48 19.30 5.87
C SER A 158 -14.10 19.36 5.21
N ILE A 159 -13.99 20.08 4.09
CA ILE A 159 -12.71 20.31 3.40
C ILE A 159 -11.68 20.90 4.37
N GLU A 160 -12.08 21.88 5.19
CA GLU A 160 -11.21 22.53 6.17
C GLU A 160 -10.72 21.59 7.29
N GLU A 161 -11.54 20.63 7.73
CA GLU A 161 -11.13 19.61 8.70
C GLU A 161 -10.11 18.65 8.08
N MET A 162 -10.36 18.20 6.85
CA MET A 162 -9.44 17.34 6.11
C MET A 162 -8.08 18.02 5.88
N ILE A 163 -8.08 19.30 5.48
CA ILE A 163 -6.85 20.09 5.33
C ILE A 163 -6.06 20.17 6.64
N LYS A 164 -6.74 20.52 7.75
CA LYS A 164 -6.08 20.65 9.05
C LYS A 164 -5.43 19.33 9.47
N ASP A 165 -6.10 18.21 9.25
CA ASP A 165 -5.59 16.91 9.67
C ASP A 165 -4.47 16.39 8.75
N ALA A 166 -4.53 16.70 7.45
CA ALA A 166 -3.44 16.49 6.50
C ALA A 166 -2.19 17.30 6.89
N GLN A 167 -2.35 18.58 7.27
CA GLN A 167 -1.23 19.44 7.70
C GLN A 167 -0.52 18.90 8.96
N LYS A 168 -1.26 18.33 9.92
CA LYS A 168 -0.67 17.70 11.11
C LYS A 168 0.25 16.52 10.76
N ARG A 169 -0.01 15.85 9.64
CA ARG A 169 0.81 14.74 9.11
C ARG A 169 1.98 15.21 8.24
N GLY A 170 2.15 16.53 8.09
CA GLY A 170 3.24 17.11 7.31
C GLY A 170 2.97 17.22 5.81
N TYR A 171 1.77 16.82 5.34
CA TYR A 171 1.40 16.95 3.93
C TYR A 171 1.46 18.41 3.46
N LYS A 172 1.78 18.56 2.18
CA LYS A 172 1.89 19.83 1.45
C LYS A 172 0.71 20.08 0.53
N TYR A 173 -0.03 19.03 0.20
CA TYR A 173 -1.23 19.11 -0.62
C TYR A 173 -2.25 18.03 -0.26
N LEU A 174 -3.48 18.25 -0.73
CA LEU A 174 -4.59 17.32 -0.63
C LEU A 174 -5.51 17.49 -1.84
N ALA A 175 -5.94 16.40 -2.48
CA ALA A 175 -6.97 16.46 -3.50
C ALA A 175 -8.33 16.05 -2.96
N ILE A 176 -9.31 16.94 -3.11
CA ILE A 176 -10.70 16.66 -2.78
C ILE A 176 -11.34 16.03 -4.01
N CYS A 177 -11.76 14.77 -3.90
CA CYS A 177 -12.17 13.92 -5.01
C CYS A 177 -13.56 13.31 -4.79
N ASP A 178 -14.51 14.13 -4.32
CA ASP A 178 -15.89 13.70 -4.12
C ASP A 178 -16.52 13.07 -5.39
N HIS A 179 -17.44 12.14 -5.18
CA HIS A 179 -18.01 11.30 -6.24
C HIS A 179 -18.85 12.06 -7.27
N SER A 180 -18.88 11.55 -8.50
CA SER A 180 -19.69 12.08 -9.59
C SER A 180 -21.18 11.73 -9.54
N GLN A 181 -21.98 12.46 -10.33
CA GLN A 181 -23.45 12.48 -10.31
C GLN A 181 -24.18 11.12 -10.34
N SER A 182 -23.63 10.12 -11.02
CA SER A 182 -24.29 8.81 -11.19
C SER A 182 -24.27 7.98 -9.91
N LEU A 183 -23.32 8.24 -8.99
CA LEU A 183 -23.20 7.52 -7.73
C LEU A 183 -24.12 8.10 -6.65
N LYS A 184 -25.43 8.08 -6.91
CA LYS A 184 -26.46 8.68 -6.05
C LYS A 184 -26.48 8.13 -4.62
N ILE A 185 -26.11 6.86 -4.44
CA ILE A 185 -26.06 6.21 -3.11
C ILE A 185 -24.99 6.86 -2.23
N ALA A 186 -23.92 7.37 -2.84
CA ALA A 186 -22.82 8.07 -2.18
C ALA A 186 -22.99 9.60 -2.23
N GLY A 187 -24.21 10.11 -2.50
CA GLY A 187 -24.44 11.55 -2.56
C GLY A 187 -23.68 12.28 -3.68
N GLY A 188 -23.32 11.59 -4.76
CA GLY A 188 -22.53 12.13 -5.87
C GLY A 188 -23.02 13.51 -6.37
N LEU A 189 -22.06 14.39 -6.66
CA LEU A 189 -22.32 15.80 -6.95
C LEU A 189 -23.00 15.96 -8.32
N SER A 190 -23.93 16.90 -8.44
CA SER A 190 -24.36 17.38 -9.76
C SER A 190 -23.28 18.28 -10.35
N GLU A 191 -23.39 18.57 -11.66
CA GLU A 191 -22.45 19.48 -12.33
C GLU A 191 -22.40 20.87 -11.65
N GLU A 192 -23.55 21.38 -11.20
CA GLU A 192 -23.64 22.66 -10.50
C GLU A 192 -22.93 22.62 -9.14
N LYS A 193 -23.17 21.55 -8.35
CA LYS A 193 -22.51 21.37 -7.06
C LYS A 193 -21.00 21.23 -7.18
N LEU A 194 -20.52 20.54 -8.22
CA LEU A 194 -19.08 20.43 -8.47
C LEU A 194 -18.47 21.80 -8.79
N VAL A 195 -19.15 22.63 -9.58
CA VAL A 195 -18.71 24.01 -9.84
C VAL A 195 -18.65 24.85 -8.56
N GLU A 196 -19.62 24.69 -7.65
CA GLU A 196 -19.60 25.34 -6.33
C GLU A 196 -18.42 24.85 -5.48
N GLN A 197 -18.15 23.55 -5.46
CA GLN A 197 -17.03 22.98 -4.72
C GLN A 197 -15.68 23.49 -5.27
N ILE A 198 -15.51 23.54 -6.61
CA ILE A 198 -14.31 24.10 -7.25
C ILE A 198 -14.11 25.55 -6.80
N LYS A 199 -15.19 26.36 -6.75
CA LYS A 199 -15.11 27.74 -6.27
C LYS A 199 -14.69 27.81 -4.80
N LYS A 200 -15.28 26.97 -3.95
CA LYS A 200 -14.93 26.87 -2.52
C LYS A 200 -13.46 26.49 -2.33
N ILE A 201 -12.94 25.55 -3.12
CA ILE A 201 -11.53 25.14 -3.07
C ILE A 201 -10.60 26.28 -3.50
N LYS A 202 -10.98 27.09 -4.50
CA LYS A 202 -10.22 28.30 -4.87
C LYS A 202 -10.15 29.31 -3.72
N GLU A 203 -11.28 29.58 -3.06
CA GLU A 203 -11.32 30.45 -1.87
C GLU A 203 -10.45 29.91 -0.73
N LEU A 204 -10.43 28.58 -0.54
CA LEU A 204 -9.57 27.95 0.47
C LEU A 204 -8.09 28.02 0.12
N ASN A 205 -7.70 27.86 -1.14
CA ASN A 205 -6.32 28.08 -1.56
C ASN A 205 -5.86 29.52 -1.33
N GLU A 206 -6.77 30.50 -1.37
CA GLU A 206 -6.43 31.87 -0.99
C GLU A 206 -6.09 32.00 0.50
N LYS A 207 -6.76 31.22 1.35
CA LYS A 207 -6.57 31.19 2.81
C LYS A 207 -5.36 30.36 3.25
N TYR A 208 -5.10 29.22 2.60
CA TYR A 208 -4.07 28.25 2.99
C TYR A 208 -2.81 28.38 2.11
N LYS A 209 -2.08 29.50 2.20
CA LYS A 209 -0.96 29.81 1.27
C LYS A 209 0.20 28.80 1.21
N ASN A 210 0.42 28.01 2.26
CA ASN A 210 1.50 27.03 2.35
C ASN A 210 1.01 25.57 2.17
N PHE A 211 -0.21 25.39 1.67
CA PHE A 211 -0.81 24.07 1.48
C PHE A 211 -1.72 24.10 0.25
N THR A 212 -1.44 23.26 -0.74
CA THR A 212 -2.19 23.27 -2.00
C THR A 212 -3.40 22.33 -1.91
N ILE A 213 -4.58 22.85 -2.23
CA ILE A 213 -5.80 22.05 -2.29
C ILE A 213 -6.14 21.86 -3.75
N LEU A 214 -6.13 20.62 -4.23
CA LEU A 214 -6.46 20.30 -5.62
C LEU A 214 -7.97 20.08 -5.71
N ALA A 215 -8.62 20.80 -6.63
CA ALA A 215 -10.03 20.58 -6.95
C ALA A 215 -10.15 19.37 -7.87
N GLY A 216 -10.57 18.23 -7.32
CA GLY A 216 -10.71 16.98 -8.04
C GLY A 216 -12.13 16.42 -8.02
N SER A 217 -12.28 15.25 -8.63
CA SER A 217 -13.47 14.42 -8.49
C SER A 217 -13.13 12.98 -8.82
N GLU A 218 -13.72 12.04 -8.09
CA GLU A 218 -13.78 10.65 -8.50
C GLU A 218 -14.95 10.47 -9.48
N VAL A 219 -14.59 10.32 -10.77
CA VAL A 219 -15.52 10.29 -11.88
C VAL A 219 -15.81 8.85 -12.28
N ASP A 220 -17.08 8.44 -12.21
CA ASP A 220 -17.48 7.10 -12.62
C ASP A 220 -17.23 6.88 -14.12
N ILE A 221 -16.68 5.71 -14.42
CA ILE A 221 -16.54 5.20 -15.78
C ILE A 221 -17.83 4.46 -16.11
N LYS A 222 -18.64 5.00 -17.03
CA LYS A 222 -19.90 4.38 -17.45
C LYS A 222 -19.68 3.03 -18.13
N ALA A 223 -20.77 2.28 -18.29
CA ALA A 223 -20.76 0.94 -18.87
C ALA A 223 -20.15 0.87 -20.28
N ASP A 224 -20.23 1.97 -21.04
CA ASP A 224 -19.69 2.09 -22.39
C ASP A 224 -18.27 2.68 -22.42
N GLY A 225 -17.67 2.97 -21.26
CA GLY A 225 -16.34 3.58 -21.09
C GLY A 225 -16.31 5.11 -21.19
N SER A 226 -17.45 5.78 -21.37
CA SER A 226 -17.51 7.25 -21.23
C SER A 226 -17.46 7.68 -19.77
N LEU A 227 -17.09 8.94 -19.51
CA LEU A 227 -17.02 9.50 -18.16
C LEU A 227 -18.36 10.10 -17.73
N ASP A 228 -18.51 10.24 -16.42
CA ASP A 228 -19.77 10.69 -15.82
C ASP A 228 -20.01 12.19 -15.83
N TYR A 229 -19.01 12.98 -16.20
CA TYR A 229 -19.12 14.41 -16.49
C TYR A 229 -18.71 14.74 -17.92
N PRO A 230 -19.23 15.84 -18.49
CA PRO A 230 -18.79 16.34 -19.79
C PRO A 230 -17.36 16.91 -19.71
N ASP A 231 -16.63 16.84 -20.82
CA ASP A 231 -15.23 17.31 -20.92
C ASP A 231 -15.06 18.79 -20.51
N GLU A 232 -16.04 19.65 -20.81
CA GLU A 232 -16.02 21.07 -20.41
C GLU A 232 -16.03 21.28 -18.88
N LEU A 233 -16.58 20.32 -18.13
CA LEU A 233 -16.53 20.32 -16.68
C LEU A 233 -15.23 19.68 -16.18
N LEU A 234 -14.82 18.54 -16.75
CA LEU A 234 -13.58 17.86 -16.40
C LEU A 234 -12.35 18.78 -16.56
N LYS A 235 -12.32 19.59 -17.61
CA LYS A 235 -11.27 20.59 -17.87
C LYS A 235 -11.09 21.64 -16.77
N LYS A 236 -12.11 21.84 -15.90
CA LYS A 236 -12.05 22.80 -14.79
C LYS A 236 -11.41 22.21 -13.53
N LEU A 237 -11.24 20.89 -13.46
CA LEU A 237 -10.62 20.19 -12.35
C LEU A 237 -9.10 20.25 -12.46
N ASP A 238 -8.44 20.28 -11.31
CA ASP A 238 -6.99 20.10 -11.22
C ASP A 238 -6.60 18.63 -11.39
N ILE A 239 -7.49 17.71 -11.00
CA ILE A 239 -7.26 16.26 -11.03
C ILE A 239 -8.55 15.49 -11.30
N VAL A 240 -8.51 14.55 -12.24
CA VAL A 240 -9.62 13.61 -12.50
C VAL A 240 -9.18 12.20 -12.15
N VAL A 241 -9.87 11.61 -11.18
CA VAL A 241 -9.68 10.24 -10.74
C VAL A 241 -10.80 9.40 -11.35
N ALA A 242 -10.50 8.51 -12.30
CA ALA A 242 -11.51 7.71 -12.98
C ALA A 242 -11.64 6.33 -12.31
N ALA A 243 -12.86 5.88 -12.04
CA ALA A 243 -13.12 4.65 -11.29
C ALA A 243 -14.32 3.87 -11.82
N ILE A 244 -14.37 2.56 -11.56
CA ILE A 244 -15.53 1.71 -11.87
C ILE A 244 -16.30 1.40 -10.59
N HIS A 245 -17.56 1.83 -10.51
CA HIS A 245 -18.45 1.49 -9.39
C HIS A 245 -19.57 0.52 -9.73
N THR A 246 -19.74 0.19 -11.01
CA THR A 246 -20.89 -0.58 -11.49
C THR A 246 -20.53 -1.61 -12.54
N ARG A 247 -21.41 -2.60 -12.71
CA ARG A 247 -21.32 -3.64 -13.76
C ARG A 247 -20.00 -4.43 -13.74
N PHE A 248 -19.59 -4.88 -12.55
CA PHE A 248 -18.35 -5.64 -12.33
C PHE A 248 -18.31 -6.99 -13.07
N ARG A 249 -19.49 -7.61 -13.33
CA ARG A 249 -19.61 -8.91 -14.01
C ARG A 249 -19.67 -8.75 -15.52
N ARG A 250 -18.52 -8.42 -16.14
CA ARG A 250 -18.32 -8.37 -17.60
C ARG A 250 -17.20 -9.32 -18.00
N SER A 251 -17.11 -9.63 -19.29
CA SER A 251 -15.96 -10.38 -19.79
C SER A 251 -14.66 -9.58 -19.62
N ARG A 252 -13.53 -10.29 -19.49
CA ARG A 252 -12.18 -9.68 -19.43
C ARG A 252 -11.97 -8.66 -20.54
N TYR A 253 -12.40 -8.98 -21.75
CA TYR A 253 -12.28 -8.13 -22.93
C TYR A 253 -13.11 -6.84 -22.83
N GLU A 254 -14.39 -6.96 -22.47
CA GLU A 254 -15.28 -5.80 -22.33
C GLU A 254 -14.81 -4.86 -21.22
N MET A 255 -14.39 -5.40 -20.06
CA MET A 255 -13.92 -4.58 -18.95
C MET A 255 -12.61 -3.85 -19.30
N THR A 256 -11.68 -4.55 -19.94
CA THR A 256 -10.43 -3.95 -20.43
C THR A 256 -10.72 -2.80 -21.40
N LYS A 257 -11.62 -3.00 -22.38
CA LYS A 257 -12.02 -1.96 -23.33
C LYS A 257 -12.67 -0.76 -22.66
N ARG A 258 -13.55 -1.00 -21.67
CA ARG A 258 -14.22 0.05 -20.90
C ARG A 258 -13.19 0.94 -20.20
N ILE A 259 -12.21 0.33 -19.52
CA ILE A 259 -11.14 1.05 -18.82
C ILE A 259 -10.28 1.81 -19.83
N ILE A 260 -9.82 1.15 -20.90
CA ILE A 260 -8.98 1.77 -21.93
C ILE A 260 -9.63 3.00 -22.54
N LYS A 261 -10.93 2.94 -22.87
CA LYS A 261 -11.65 4.10 -23.41
C LYS A 261 -11.68 5.27 -22.42
N ALA A 262 -11.85 5.01 -21.14
CA ALA A 262 -11.84 6.05 -20.11
C ALA A 262 -10.47 6.70 -19.96
N ILE A 263 -9.40 5.91 -19.84
CA ILE A 263 -8.03 6.43 -19.64
C ILE A 263 -7.42 7.05 -20.91
N GLN A 264 -8.11 6.99 -22.04
CA GLN A 264 -7.79 7.73 -23.26
C GLN A 264 -8.40 9.14 -23.29
N ASN A 265 -9.30 9.46 -22.36
CA ASN A 265 -9.81 10.82 -22.24
C ASN A 265 -8.68 11.74 -21.73
N PRO A 266 -8.43 12.90 -22.39
CA PRO A 266 -7.29 13.77 -22.09
C PRO A 266 -7.36 14.45 -20.71
N HIS A 267 -8.49 14.35 -20.02
CA HIS A 267 -8.67 14.94 -18.69
C HIS A 267 -8.40 13.95 -17.57
N VAL A 268 -8.38 12.63 -17.83
CA VAL A 268 -8.11 11.62 -16.79
C VAL A 268 -6.64 11.70 -16.37
N ASN A 269 -6.38 11.60 -15.07
CA ASN A 269 -5.01 11.59 -14.54
C ASN A 269 -4.69 10.30 -13.79
N ILE A 270 -5.68 9.75 -13.07
CA ILE A 270 -5.51 8.56 -12.23
C ILE A 270 -6.61 7.55 -12.55
N LEU A 271 -6.25 6.28 -12.68
CA LEU A 271 -7.19 5.16 -12.59
C LEU A 271 -7.24 4.68 -11.13
N ALA A 272 -8.34 4.97 -10.44
CA ALA A 272 -8.57 4.59 -9.05
C ALA A 272 -8.90 3.10 -8.91
N HIS A 273 -8.46 2.51 -7.79
CA HIS A 273 -8.64 1.10 -7.38
C HIS A 273 -8.90 0.16 -8.58
N PRO A 274 -7.87 -0.10 -9.42
CA PRO A 274 -8.03 -0.54 -10.82
C PRO A 274 -8.66 -1.90 -11.04
N THR A 275 -8.83 -2.71 -9.99
CA THR A 275 -9.45 -4.04 -10.05
C THR A 275 -10.81 -4.09 -9.37
N GLY A 276 -11.17 -3.02 -8.65
CA GLY A 276 -12.42 -2.86 -7.91
C GLY A 276 -12.67 -3.94 -6.86
N ARG A 277 -11.62 -4.64 -6.40
CA ARG A 277 -11.74 -5.66 -5.36
C ARG A 277 -12.12 -5.06 -4.01
N LEU A 278 -12.77 -5.86 -3.18
CA LEU A 278 -12.97 -5.63 -1.75
C LEU A 278 -12.62 -6.93 -1.01
N LEU A 279 -11.57 -6.92 -0.22
CA LEU A 279 -11.04 -8.08 0.49
C LEU A 279 -12.13 -8.70 1.38
N GLY A 280 -12.38 -10.00 1.19
CA GLY A 280 -13.41 -10.75 1.90
C GLY A 280 -14.85 -10.52 1.42
N VAL A 281 -15.09 -9.57 0.51
CA VAL A 281 -16.44 -9.17 0.08
C VAL A 281 -16.65 -9.36 -1.42
N ARG A 282 -15.71 -8.89 -2.24
CA ARG A 282 -15.81 -8.88 -3.71
C ARG A 282 -14.45 -9.16 -4.35
N ASP A 283 -14.38 -10.23 -5.13
CA ASP A 283 -13.20 -10.51 -5.95
C ASP A 283 -12.95 -9.39 -6.98
N ALA A 284 -11.70 -9.27 -7.41
CA ALA A 284 -11.32 -8.40 -8.51
C ALA A 284 -12.12 -8.74 -9.78
N TYR A 285 -12.55 -7.72 -10.54
CA TYR A 285 -13.09 -7.99 -11.86
C TYR A 285 -11.98 -8.37 -12.85
N GLU A 286 -12.34 -9.19 -13.84
CA GLU A 286 -11.39 -9.69 -14.83
C GLU A 286 -10.96 -8.58 -15.80
N VAL A 287 -9.65 -8.30 -15.89
CA VAL A 287 -9.07 -7.31 -16.82
C VAL A 287 -7.75 -7.79 -17.40
N ASN A 288 -7.39 -7.29 -18.58
CA ASN A 288 -6.05 -7.39 -19.11
C ASN A 288 -5.19 -6.21 -18.64
N LEU A 289 -4.58 -6.35 -17.47
CA LEU A 289 -3.77 -5.28 -16.88
C LEU A 289 -2.57 -4.90 -17.76
N ASP A 290 -1.97 -5.84 -18.50
CA ASP A 290 -0.86 -5.53 -19.42
C ASP A 290 -1.28 -4.56 -20.54
N GLU A 291 -2.51 -4.70 -21.06
CA GLU A 291 -3.04 -3.75 -22.05
C GLU A 291 -3.34 -2.39 -21.42
N ILE A 292 -3.95 -2.39 -20.22
CA ILE A 292 -4.25 -1.16 -19.47
C ILE A 292 -2.97 -0.39 -19.16
N LEU A 293 -1.91 -1.06 -18.68
CA LEU A 293 -0.62 -0.43 -18.36
C LEU A 293 0.06 0.16 -19.59
N LYS A 294 0.01 -0.51 -20.75
CA LYS A 294 0.54 0.05 -22.01
C LYS A 294 -0.17 1.34 -22.39
N VAL A 295 -1.50 1.36 -22.33
CA VAL A 295 -2.30 2.55 -22.65
C VAL A 295 -2.08 3.64 -21.60
N ALA A 296 -2.04 3.29 -20.32
CA ALA A 296 -1.76 4.24 -19.24
C ALA A 296 -0.40 4.89 -19.41
N LYS A 297 0.64 4.13 -19.79
CA LYS A 297 1.97 4.70 -20.08
C LYS A 297 1.93 5.71 -21.23
N ILE A 298 1.24 5.39 -22.32
CA ILE A 298 1.13 6.27 -23.50
C ILE A 298 0.40 7.56 -23.15
N ASN A 299 -0.69 7.47 -22.38
CA ASN A 299 -1.53 8.60 -22.01
C ASN A 299 -1.11 9.26 -20.68
N LYS A 300 0.03 8.84 -20.10
CA LYS A 300 0.58 9.34 -18.82
C LYS A 300 -0.41 9.28 -17.65
N ILE A 301 -1.18 8.21 -17.59
CA ILE A 301 -2.15 7.95 -16.52
C ILE A 301 -1.45 7.20 -15.39
N ALA A 302 -1.59 7.69 -14.17
CA ALA A 302 -1.13 6.97 -12.99
C ALA A 302 -2.15 5.90 -12.58
N LEU A 303 -1.69 4.80 -12.01
CA LEU A 303 -2.57 3.81 -11.37
C LEU A 303 -2.54 3.97 -9.87
N GLU A 304 -3.69 3.82 -9.24
CA GLU A 304 -3.82 3.99 -7.80
C GLU A 304 -3.41 2.72 -7.03
N ILE A 305 -2.67 2.89 -5.93
CA ILE A 305 -2.70 2.03 -4.75
C ILE A 305 -3.64 2.69 -3.75
N ASN A 306 -4.84 2.15 -3.67
CA ASN A 306 -5.85 2.55 -2.72
C ASN A 306 -5.53 1.88 -1.39
N ALA A 307 -5.11 2.68 -0.43
CA ALA A 307 -4.59 2.25 0.86
C ALA A 307 -5.70 1.88 1.85
N PHE A 308 -6.98 2.05 1.48
CA PHE A 308 -8.09 1.65 2.33
C PHE A 308 -7.99 0.15 2.66
N PRO A 309 -8.10 -0.27 3.94
CA PRO A 309 -7.80 -1.63 4.39
C PRO A 309 -8.58 -2.72 3.64
N GLU A 310 -9.82 -2.44 3.28
CA GLU A 310 -10.69 -3.37 2.55
C GLU A 310 -10.37 -3.42 1.05
N ARG A 311 -9.63 -2.46 0.50
CA ARG A 311 -9.26 -2.42 -0.93
C ARG A 311 -7.84 -2.95 -1.15
N LEU A 312 -6.84 -2.23 -0.64
CA LEU A 312 -5.41 -2.43 -0.93
C LEU A 312 -5.13 -2.63 -2.42
N ASP A 313 -5.78 -1.84 -3.27
CA ASP A 313 -5.85 -2.04 -4.72
C ASP A 313 -5.26 -0.83 -5.44
N LEU A 314 -4.13 -0.93 -6.15
CA LEU A 314 -3.51 -2.10 -6.73
C LEU A 314 -2.67 -2.97 -5.76
N ASN A 315 -2.64 -4.28 -5.99
CA ASN A 315 -1.80 -5.20 -5.20
C ASN A 315 -0.30 -5.09 -5.55
N ASP A 316 0.55 -5.63 -4.67
CA ASP A 316 2.02 -5.57 -4.78
C ASP A 316 2.57 -6.14 -6.10
N ILE A 317 2.07 -7.28 -6.57
CA ILE A 317 2.49 -7.92 -7.83
C ILE A 317 2.22 -6.99 -9.02
N ASN A 318 1.03 -6.40 -9.07
CA ASN A 318 0.61 -5.53 -10.15
C ASN A 318 1.29 -4.15 -10.07
N CYS A 319 1.64 -3.68 -8.86
CA CYS A 319 2.48 -2.50 -8.67
C CYS A 319 3.87 -2.68 -9.27
N ARG A 320 4.50 -3.84 -9.03
CA ARG A 320 5.79 -4.17 -9.64
C ARG A 320 5.69 -4.20 -11.16
N LYS A 321 4.62 -4.77 -11.70
CA LYS A 321 4.35 -4.73 -13.14
C LYS A 321 4.19 -3.28 -13.64
N ALA A 322 3.45 -2.42 -12.95
CA ALA A 322 3.32 -1.01 -13.32
C ALA A 322 4.68 -0.29 -13.42
N LYS A 323 5.59 -0.55 -12.46
CA LYS A 323 6.99 -0.08 -12.50
C LYS A 323 7.72 -0.56 -13.76
N GLU A 324 7.60 -1.84 -14.12
CA GLU A 324 8.23 -2.42 -15.31
C GLU A 324 7.74 -1.77 -16.63
N TYR A 325 6.46 -1.37 -16.69
CA TYR A 325 5.90 -0.59 -17.80
C TYR A 325 6.24 0.91 -17.73
N GLY A 326 6.88 1.37 -16.65
CA GLY A 326 7.21 2.77 -16.40
C GLY A 326 5.98 3.64 -16.14
N VAL A 327 4.90 3.05 -15.63
CA VAL A 327 3.67 3.74 -15.24
C VAL A 327 3.83 4.28 -13.81
N MET A 328 3.43 5.53 -13.60
CA MET A 328 3.46 6.15 -12.27
C MET A 328 2.37 5.54 -11.38
N ILE A 329 2.66 5.47 -10.09
CA ILE A 329 1.71 5.04 -9.06
C ILE A 329 1.25 6.23 -8.24
N SER A 330 -0.03 6.25 -7.87
CA SER A 330 -0.59 7.16 -6.87
C SER A 330 -1.03 6.39 -5.64
N ILE A 331 -0.45 6.67 -4.48
CA ILE A 331 -0.87 6.04 -3.22
C ILE A 331 -1.87 6.97 -2.54
N ASN A 332 -3.12 6.54 -2.39
CA ASN A 332 -4.18 7.37 -1.82
C ASN A 332 -5.00 6.59 -0.81
N THR A 333 -5.55 7.26 0.19
CA THR A 333 -6.26 6.56 1.28
C THR A 333 -7.73 6.31 1.02
N ASP A 334 -8.37 7.02 0.08
CA ASP A 334 -9.82 6.95 -0.13
C ASP A 334 -10.55 7.33 1.17
N SER A 335 -10.00 8.34 1.86
CA SER A 335 -10.47 8.76 3.18
C SER A 335 -11.80 9.48 3.08
N HIS A 336 -12.79 8.98 3.81
CA HIS A 336 -14.10 9.60 4.03
C HIS A 336 -14.15 10.35 5.37
N ILE A 337 -13.23 10.05 6.29
CA ILE A 337 -13.05 10.78 7.55
C ILE A 337 -11.56 10.94 7.88
N THR A 338 -11.22 11.92 8.71
CA THR A 338 -9.82 12.35 8.94
C THR A 338 -8.88 11.25 9.46
N ASN A 339 -9.34 10.35 10.32
CA ASN A 339 -8.51 9.27 10.87
C ASN A 339 -8.11 8.22 9.82
N GLN A 340 -8.83 8.13 8.69
CA GLN A 340 -8.50 7.20 7.60
C GLN A 340 -7.26 7.64 6.81
N LEU A 341 -6.80 8.90 6.98
CA LEU A 341 -5.54 9.37 6.40
C LEU A 341 -4.33 8.55 6.89
N ASP A 342 -4.44 7.91 8.06
CA ASP A 342 -3.39 7.04 8.60
C ASP A 342 -3.22 5.74 7.79
N TYR A 343 -4.20 5.38 6.95
CA TYR A 343 -4.11 4.22 6.08
C TYR A 343 -3.04 4.36 5.00
N MET A 344 -2.49 5.55 4.77
CA MET A 344 -1.35 5.76 3.86
C MET A 344 -0.20 4.79 4.12
N ALA A 345 0.04 4.43 5.39
CA ALA A 345 1.05 3.45 5.78
C ALA A 345 0.83 2.06 5.14
N LEU A 346 -0.43 1.64 4.95
CA LEU A 346 -0.77 0.39 4.28
C LEU A 346 -0.44 0.46 2.78
N GLY A 347 -0.77 1.58 2.13
CA GLY A 347 -0.46 1.81 0.72
C GLY A 347 1.05 1.84 0.46
N VAL A 348 1.82 2.50 1.33
CA VAL A 348 3.30 2.48 1.29
C VAL A 348 3.84 1.06 1.49
N SER A 349 3.28 0.28 2.42
CA SER A 349 3.67 -1.12 2.60
C SER A 349 3.45 -1.96 1.32
N VAL A 350 2.31 -1.79 0.65
CA VAL A 350 2.03 -2.43 -0.65
C VAL A 350 3.03 -1.98 -1.73
N ALA A 351 3.33 -0.68 -1.80
CA ALA A 351 4.30 -0.11 -2.73
C ALA A 351 5.70 -0.70 -2.52
N ARG A 352 6.15 -0.81 -1.27
CA ARG A 352 7.45 -1.40 -0.91
C ARG A 352 7.54 -2.87 -1.33
N ARG A 353 6.48 -3.64 -1.11
CA ARG A 353 6.36 -5.04 -1.60
C ARG A 353 6.32 -5.14 -3.13
N GLY A 354 5.81 -4.10 -3.79
CA GLY A 354 5.85 -3.91 -5.25
C GLY A 354 7.19 -3.39 -5.78
N TRP A 355 8.21 -3.27 -4.93
CA TRP A 355 9.56 -2.78 -5.27
C TRP A 355 9.56 -1.33 -5.78
N LEU A 356 8.57 -0.53 -5.36
CA LEU A 356 8.46 0.86 -5.78
C LEU A 356 9.46 1.72 -5.01
N GLU A 357 10.17 2.54 -5.77
CA GLU A 357 11.07 3.58 -5.29
C GLU A 357 10.35 4.93 -5.36
N PRO A 358 10.81 5.98 -4.67
CA PRO A 358 10.15 7.28 -4.64
C PRO A 358 9.85 7.83 -6.03
N GLU A 359 10.73 7.61 -7.01
CA GLU A 359 10.53 8.07 -8.37
C GLU A 359 9.38 7.42 -9.12
N ASN A 360 8.89 6.26 -8.67
CA ASN A 360 7.76 5.57 -9.26
C ASN A 360 6.41 6.12 -8.76
N ILE A 361 6.42 6.96 -7.72
CA ILE A 361 5.21 7.39 -7.00
C ILE A 361 5.03 8.90 -7.16
N ILE A 362 3.84 9.33 -7.58
CA ILE A 362 3.53 10.75 -7.77
C ILE A 362 3.48 11.51 -6.44
N ASN A 363 3.05 10.85 -5.37
CA ASN A 363 2.90 11.46 -4.05
C ASN A 363 4.23 11.85 -3.38
N THR A 364 5.37 11.42 -3.92
CA THR A 364 6.70 11.83 -3.41
C THR A 364 7.21 13.13 -4.04
N LYS A 365 6.50 13.63 -5.05
CA LYS A 365 6.93 14.78 -5.83
C LYS A 365 6.52 16.09 -5.16
N PRO A 366 7.33 17.16 -5.33
CA PRO A 366 6.88 18.49 -4.96
C PRO A 366 5.70 18.91 -5.84
N ILE A 367 4.87 19.82 -5.32
CA ILE A 367 3.58 20.18 -5.93
C ILE A 367 3.72 20.68 -7.38
N GLU A 368 4.82 21.36 -7.73
CA GLU A 368 5.06 21.86 -9.09
C GLU A 368 5.20 20.71 -10.10
N GLN A 369 5.81 19.60 -9.68
CA GLN A 369 5.95 18.41 -10.52
C GLN A 369 4.63 17.65 -10.65
N ILE A 370 3.81 17.64 -9.60
CA ILE A 370 2.46 17.05 -9.64
C ILE A 370 1.59 17.84 -10.61
N ILE A 371 1.53 19.17 -10.48
CA ILE A 371 0.76 20.03 -11.39
C ILE A 371 1.23 19.84 -12.84
N LYS A 372 2.54 19.66 -13.07
CA LYS A 372 3.06 19.37 -14.42
C LYS A 372 2.56 18.03 -14.94
N PHE A 373 2.54 16.98 -14.12
CA PHE A 373 2.02 15.66 -14.48
C PHE A 373 0.52 15.72 -14.79
N LEU A 374 -0.26 16.39 -13.95
CA LEU A 374 -1.72 16.49 -14.11
C LEU A 374 -2.15 17.28 -15.36
N LYS A 375 -1.25 18.09 -15.94
CA LYS A 375 -1.48 18.88 -17.16
C LYS A 375 -0.85 18.29 -18.42
N SER A 376 -0.18 17.14 -18.33
CA SER A 376 0.65 16.57 -19.40
C SER A 376 -0.09 15.56 -20.26
#